data_AF-A0A951NDN0-F1
#
_entry.id   AF-A0A951NDN0-F1
#
_cell.length_a   1.000
_cell.length_b   1.000
_cell.length_c   1.000
_cell.angle_alpha   90.00
_cell.angle_beta   90.00
_cell.angle_gamma   90.00
#
_symmetry.space_group_name_H-M   'P 1'
#
loop_
_entity.id
_entity.type
_entity.pdbx_description
1 polymer ?
#
loop_
_entity_poly.entity_id
_entity_poly.type
_entity_poly.pdbx_seq_one_letter_code
_entity_poly.pdbx_strand_id
1 'polypeptide(L)'
;MQSRVSRGQWLRLVQIAVDVTAWTLGLWLAHFLRYDLVLERLFTVGVLYAVLSVALLQVAFGFLGHLYRGRYRYGSFDEVLGVLL
;
A
#
# COMPACT_ATOMS: atom_id res chain seq x y z
N MET A 1 -2.51 -9.50 -28.84
CA MET A 1 -3.22 -8.46 -28.06
C MET A 1 -3.54 -8.85 -26.60
N GLN A 2 -3.24 -10.08 -26.14
CA GLN A 2 -3.56 -10.56 -24.78
C GLN A 2 -2.49 -10.22 -23.70
N SER A 3 -1.30 -9.75 -24.07
CA SER A 3 -0.16 -9.58 -23.16
C SER A 3 -0.11 -8.28 -22.34
N ARG A 4 -0.97 -7.30 -22.64
CA ARG A 4 -0.96 -5.99 -21.94
C ARG A 4 -1.84 -5.95 -20.68
N VAL A 5 -2.88 -6.78 -20.64
CA VAL A 5 -3.86 -6.80 -19.53
C VAL A 5 -3.25 -7.46 -18.28
N SER A 6 -2.52 -8.57 -18.45
CA SER A 6 -1.88 -9.30 -17.34
C SER A 6 -0.82 -8.48 -16.61
N ARG A 7 -0.03 -7.71 -17.37
CA ARG A 7 1.05 -6.87 -16.81
C ARG A 7 0.49 -5.75 -15.93
N GLY A 8 -0.64 -5.16 -16.29
CA GLY A 8 -1.32 -4.14 -15.48
C GLY A 8 -1.97 -4.69 -14.21
N GLN A 9 -2.50 -5.92 -14.26
CA GLN A 9 -3.03 -6.59 -13.06
C GLN A 9 -1.91 -6.99 -12.08
N TRP A 10 -0.79 -7.51 -12.59
CA TRP A 10 0.37 -7.87 -11.78
C TRP A 10 0.95 -6.66 -11.02
N LEU A 11 1.15 -5.53 -11.71
CA LEU A 11 1.66 -4.31 -11.08
C LEU A 11 0.75 -3.81 -9.96
N ARG A 12 -0.57 -3.93 -10.10
CA ARG A 12 -1.52 -3.57 -9.02
C ARG A 12 -1.38 -4.48 -7.81
N LEU A 13 -1.23 -5.79 -8.02
CA LEU A 13 -1.03 -6.74 -6.91
C LEU A 13 0.30 -6.47 -6.20
N VAL A 14 1.37 -6.19 -6.95
CA VAL A 14 2.66 -5.79 -6.39
C VAL A 14 2.53 -4.51 -5.58
N GLN A 15 1.82 -3.50 -6.09
CA GLN A 15 1.63 -2.24 -5.38
C GLN A 15 0.86 -2.45 -4.08
N ILE A 16 -0.26 -3.19 -4.11
CA ILE A 16 -1.01 -3.55 -2.90
C ILE A 16 -0.10 -4.30 -1.89
N ALA A 17 0.70 -5.25 -2.37
CA ALA A 17 1.60 -6.01 -1.49
C ALA A 17 2.67 -5.12 -0.84
N VAL A 18 3.29 -4.22 -1.61
CA VAL A 18 4.28 -3.26 -1.13
C VAL A 18 3.66 -2.33 -0.10
N ASP A 19 2.47 -1.81 -0.41
CA ASP A 19 1.68 -0.93 0.43
C ASP A 19 1.36 -1.56 1.79
N VAL A 20 0.79 -2.77 1.79
CA VAL A 20 0.48 -3.53 3.01
C VAL A 20 1.75 -3.82 3.81
N THR A 21 2.84 -4.20 3.14
CA THR A 21 4.12 -4.51 3.79
C THR A 21 4.72 -3.27 4.44
N ALA A 22 4.75 -2.14 3.73
CA ALA A 22 5.28 -0.88 4.25
C ALA A 22 4.52 -0.40 5.49
N TRP A 23 3.19 -0.46 5.44
CA TRP A 23 2.35 -0.10 6.58
C TRP A 23 2.51 -1.04 7.77
N THR A 24 2.58 -2.35 7.52
CA THR A 24 2.76 -3.35 8.58
C THR A 24 4.11 -3.16 9.28
N LEU A 25 5.19 -3.02 8.50
CA LEU A 25 6.54 -2.77 9.03
C LEU A 25 6.61 -1.43 9.78
N GLY A 26 5.99 -0.38 9.25
CA GLY A 26 5.94 0.93 9.89
C GLY A 26 5.23 0.89 11.25
N LEU A 27 4.08 0.21 11.33
CA LEU A 27 3.35 0.01 12.59
C LEU A 27 4.14 -0.80 13.60
N TRP A 28 4.75 -1.90 13.16
CA TRP A 28 5.61 -2.72 14.02
C TRP A 28 6.78 -1.92 14.57
N LEU A 29 7.47 -1.15 13.71
CA LEU A 29 8.60 -0.34 14.12
C LEU A 29 8.16 0.78 15.07
N ALA A 30 7.05 1.48 14.78
CA ALA A 30 6.52 2.51 15.67
C ALA A 30 6.12 1.94 17.04
N HIS A 31 5.50 0.77 17.08
CA HIS A 31 5.16 0.09 18.32
C HIS A 31 6.41 -0.38 19.08
N PHE A 32 7.41 -0.91 18.37
CA PHE A 32 8.69 -1.32 18.96
C PHE A 32 9.40 -0.15 19.64
N LEU A 33 9.50 0.98 18.94
CA LEU A 33 10.10 2.22 19.44
C LEU A 33 9.28 2.82 20.59
N ARG A 34 7.95 2.68 20.56
CA ARG A 34 7.06 3.18 21.60
C ARG A 34 7.22 2.45 22.94
N TYR A 35 7.58 1.17 22.93
CA TYR A 35 7.76 0.35 24.13
C TYR A 35 9.23 0.09 24.45
N ASP A 36 10.10 1.08 24.19
CA ASP A 36 11.52 1.04 24.55
C ASP A 36 12.25 -0.22 24.05
N LEU A 37 11.91 -0.68 22.84
CA LEU A 37 12.52 -1.85 22.20
C LEU A 37 12.24 -3.18 22.92
N VAL A 38 11.18 -3.27 23.72
CA VAL A 38 10.76 -4.51 24.39
C VAL A 38 10.05 -5.44 23.40
N LEU A 39 10.75 -6.50 22.96
CA LEU A 39 10.26 -7.48 21.98
C LEU A 39 8.98 -8.20 22.43
N GLU A 40 8.83 -8.48 23.72
CA GLU A 40 7.67 -9.19 24.29
C GLU A 40 6.35 -8.45 24.05
N ARG A 41 6.39 -7.14 23.83
CA ARG A 41 5.22 -6.30 23.58
C ARG A 41 4.87 -6.15 22.11
N LEU A 42 5.69 -6.65 21.18
CA LEU A 42 5.46 -6.56 19.74
C LEU A 42 4.25 -7.36 19.27
N PHE A 43 4.05 -8.55 19.83
CA PHE A 43 3.02 -9.48 19.39
C PHE A 43 1.78 -9.40 20.29
N THR A 44 1.22 -8.20 20.42
CA THR A 44 -0.02 -7.99 21.17
C THR A 44 -1.24 -7.99 20.26
N VAL A 45 -2.39 -8.35 20.82
CA VAL A 45 -3.68 -8.30 20.12
C VAL A 45 -3.96 -6.88 19.57
N GLY A 46 -3.49 -5.83 20.24
CA GLY A 46 -3.59 -4.45 19.77
C GLY A 46 -2.85 -4.19 18.45
N VAL A 47 -1.66 -4.76 18.26
CA VAL A 47 -0.91 -4.63 17.00
C VAL A 47 -1.64 -5.34 15.86
N LEU A 48 -2.24 -6.50 16.13
CA LEU A 48 -3.07 -7.20 15.15
C LEU A 48 -4.27 -6.33 14.71
N TYR A 49 -4.99 -5.72 15.65
CA TYR A 49 -6.09 -4.81 15.31
C TYR A 49 -5.62 -3.60 14.51
N ALA A 50 -4.45 -3.04 14.83
CA ALA A 50 -3.89 -1.90 14.10
C ALA A 50 -3.56 -2.28 12.64
N VAL A 51 -2.90 -3.42 12.42
CA VAL A 51 -2.57 -3.93 11.08
C VAL A 51 -3.83 -4.19 10.27
N LEU A 52 -4.83 -4.86 10.86
CA LEU A 52 -6.11 -5.12 10.18
C LEU A 52 -6.85 -3.82 9.82
N SER A 53 -6.86 -2.84 10.73
CA SER A 53 -7.49 -1.53 10.51
C SER A 53 -6.80 -0.79 9.37
N VAL A 54 -5.47 -0.78 9.35
CA VAL A 54 -4.71 -0.12 8.27
C VAL A 54 -4.90 -0.83 6.94
N ALA A 55 -4.91 -2.15 6.89
CA ALA A 55 -5.20 -2.89 5.67
C ALA A 55 -6.59 -2.55 5.11
N LEU A 56 -7.61 -2.51 5.97
CA LEU A 56 -8.98 -2.11 5.60
C LEU A 56 -9.06 -0.67 5.10
N LEU A 57 -8.48 0.27 5.84
CA LEU A 57 -8.49 1.69 5.47
C LEU A 57 -7.73 1.92 4.18
N GLN A 58 -6.57 1.30 4.00
CA GLN A 58 -5.77 1.42 2.78
C GLN A 58 -6.52 0.93 1.56
N VAL A 59 -7.18 -0.24 1.64
CA VAL A 59 -8.00 -0.75 0.54
C VAL A 59 -9.16 0.20 0.27
N ALA A 60 -9.86 0.67 1.30
CA ALA A 60 -10.98 1.60 1.15
C ALA A 60 -10.55 2.94 0.50
N PHE A 61 -9.50 3.57 1.01
CA PHE A 61 -8.97 4.82 0.47
C PHE A 61 -8.34 4.64 -0.91
N GLY A 62 -7.67 3.53 -1.19
CA GLY A 62 -7.13 3.23 -2.52
C GLY A 62 -8.22 2.97 -3.56
N PHE A 63 -9.38 2.44 -3.15
CA PHE A 63 -10.57 2.34 -4.00
C PHE A 63 -11.23 3.71 -4.24
N LEU A 64 -11.39 4.52 -3.20
CA LEU A 64 -11.99 5.85 -3.27
C LEU A 64 -11.13 6.83 -4.08
N GLY A 65 -9.81 6.81 -3.87
CA GLY A 65 -8.85 7.64 -4.59
C GLY A 65 -8.57 7.19 -6.02
N HIS A 66 -9.31 6.20 -6.54
CA HIS A 66 -9.09 5.61 -7.86
C HIS A 66 -7.68 5.03 -8.09
N LEU A 67 -6.87 4.86 -7.04
CA LEU A 67 -5.49 4.38 -7.09
C LEU A 67 -5.42 2.99 -7.74
N TYR A 68 -6.38 2.11 -7.41
CA TYR A 68 -6.46 0.77 -8.00
C TYR A 68 -7.32 0.68 -9.26
N ARG A 69 -7.99 1.77 -9.67
CA ARG A 69 -8.89 1.80 -10.83
C ARG A 69 -8.20 2.16 -12.15
N GLY A 70 -6.88 2.34 -12.13
CA GLY A 70 -6.05 2.44 -13.34
C GLY A 70 -6.30 3.67 -14.21
N ARG A 71 -6.94 4.72 -13.66
CA ARG A 71 -7.19 5.99 -14.38
C ARG A 71 -5.91 6.83 -14.52
N TYR A 72 -5.01 6.75 -13.54
CA TYR A 72 -3.69 7.36 -13.58
C TYR A 72 -2.64 6.26 -13.46
N ARG A 73 -1.90 6.02 -14.54
CA ARG A 73 -0.82 5.04 -14.57
C ARG A 73 0.40 5.74 -13.96
N TYR A 74 0.57 5.64 -12.64
CA TYR A 74 1.75 6.20 -11.97
C TYR A 74 3.02 5.68 -12.66
N GLY A 75 3.89 6.61 -13.10
CA GLY A 75 5.16 6.31 -13.76
C GLY A 75 5.14 6.32 -15.30
N SER A 76 4.07 6.77 -15.95
CA SER A 76 4.13 7.13 -17.37
C SER A 76 4.54 8.60 -17.53
N PHE A 77 5.46 8.90 -18.44
CA PHE A 77 5.73 10.29 -18.87
C PHE A 77 4.51 10.97 -19.53
N ASP A 78 3.34 10.30 -19.59
CA ASP A 78 2.07 10.89 -19.99
C ASP A 78 1.68 12.11 -19.13
N GLU A 79 2.05 12.14 -17.84
CA GLU A 79 1.82 13.33 -16.99
C GLU A 79 2.63 14.55 -17.44
N VAL A 80 3.81 14.34 -18.03
CA VAL A 80 4.68 15.40 -18.56
C VAL A 80 4.24 15.80 -19.98
N LEU A 81 3.80 14.84 -20.79
CA LEU A 81 3.25 15.09 -22.13
C LEU A 81 1.94 15.89 -22.08
N GLY A 82 1.12 15.70 -21.04
CA GLY A 82 -0.11 16.47 -20.85
C GLY A 82 0.10 17.94 -20.45
N VAL A 83 1.31 18.33 -20.04
CA VAL A 83 1.68 19.73 -19.75
C VAL A 83 2.42 20.38 -20.94
N LEU A 84 2.99 19.57 -21.84
CA LEU A 84 3.76 20.04 -23.00
C LEU A 84 2.92 20.24 -24.28
N LEU A 85 1.66 19.77 -24.31
CA LEU A 85 0.69 20.00 -25.39
C LEU A 85 -0.39 20.97 -24.93
#